data_AF-A0A939FVF0-F1
#
_entry.id   AF-A0A939FVF0-F1
#
_cell.length_a   1.000
_cell.length_b   1.000
_cell.length_c   1.000
_cell.angle_alpha   90.00
_cell.angle_beta   90.00
_cell.angle_gamma   90.00
#
_symmetry.space_group_name_H-M   'P 1'
#
loop_
_entity.id
_entity.type
_entity.pdbx_description
1 polymer ?
#
loop_
_entity_poly.entity_id
_entity_poly.type
_entity_poly.pdbx_seq_one_letter_code
_entity_poly.pdbx_strand_id
1 'polypeptide(L)'
;MPHSTLWPSSNRTDSIARARRAMRRGMAACIVAAAVTGLTAGSAQAQSIVTLGDKDGPSSRDNAGSCGSAARYHDALAAIADTEYNAIKTARQNAGNPDPALPGRLVFAPIVLPKTTDERRALMRAAELARSRNRPNWMTSRDARWVIGEVSDELGRYLRQKETAYLCGGVPNYLATMHRYLARAGSDTGAITRLEIVAAATASHQIIATLGDLRPVPLPTAAPAARGQAIGDDLRPAMGIVERPAAAPTDTSVTNDPNTVDETDATVTGGTSAPHPSADDPAATTTIPADPDLPALTPPKPIALMTDAERLAALDRLVEAVRQNGALAGDAAIGDTPNAAVANDAAAASRDEAESRPVIARLKALRPLVYGARPAIGDLRVRRELIQSFSTIEIVDYLAHRPSDDANSVPAAINRTLDAIAAAHAANCGCRGN
;
A
#
# COMPACT_ATOMS: atom_id res chain seq x y z
N MET A 1 44.26 -54.76 -8.98
CA MET A 1 43.07 -54.66 -8.11
C MET A 1 43.19 -53.43 -7.24
N PRO A 2 42.37 -52.40 -7.47
CA PRO A 2 41.98 -51.49 -6.41
C PRO A 2 40.45 -51.40 -6.28
N HIS A 3 39.98 -51.35 -5.03
CA HIS A 3 38.57 -51.19 -4.67
C HIS A 3 38.14 -49.73 -4.82
N SER A 4 37.12 -49.51 -5.65
CA SER A 4 36.41 -48.24 -5.77
C SER A 4 35.38 -48.09 -4.65
N THR A 5 35.46 -47.01 -3.89
CA THR A 5 34.47 -46.57 -2.90
C THR A 5 33.37 -45.76 -3.60
N LEU A 6 32.15 -46.31 -3.64
CA LEU A 6 30.93 -45.64 -4.09
C LEU A 6 30.22 -44.97 -2.89
N TRP A 7 30.03 -43.66 -2.97
CA TRP A 7 29.13 -42.89 -2.11
C TRP A 7 27.69 -42.94 -2.68
N PRO A 8 26.64 -43.14 -1.87
CA PRO A 8 25.26 -43.01 -2.33
C PRO A 8 24.80 -41.56 -2.29
N SER A 9 24.28 -41.06 -3.41
CA SER A 9 23.55 -39.79 -3.48
C SER A 9 22.18 -39.96 -2.82
N SER A 10 21.88 -39.12 -1.83
CA SER A 10 20.59 -39.11 -1.15
C SER A 10 19.61 -38.18 -1.88
N ASN A 11 18.49 -38.77 -2.31
CA ASN A 11 17.36 -38.10 -2.94
C ASN A 11 16.70 -37.10 -1.97
N ARG A 12 16.83 -35.81 -2.27
CA ARG A 12 16.24 -34.68 -1.53
C ARG A 12 14.73 -34.48 -1.77
N THR A 13 14.10 -35.30 -2.61
CA THR A 13 12.70 -35.16 -3.03
C THR A 13 11.70 -35.91 -2.15
N ASP A 14 12.15 -36.86 -1.32
CA ASP A 14 11.25 -37.69 -0.49
C ASP A 14 10.90 -37.11 0.90
N SER A 15 11.55 -36.02 1.32
CA SER A 15 11.28 -35.40 2.64
C SER A 15 10.04 -34.49 2.61
N ILE A 16 9.77 -33.83 1.48
CA ILE A 16 8.66 -32.86 1.35
C ILE A 16 7.30 -33.57 1.25
N ALA A 17 7.27 -34.79 0.68
CA ALA A 17 6.04 -35.58 0.58
C ALA A 17 5.59 -36.18 1.93
N ARG A 18 6.53 -36.45 2.85
CA ARG A 18 6.22 -36.98 4.19
C ARG A 18 5.73 -35.90 5.16
N ALA A 19 6.22 -34.66 5.06
CA ALA A 19 5.77 -33.55 5.90
C ALA A 19 4.30 -33.16 5.68
N ARG A 20 3.78 -33.29 4.45
CA ARG A 20 2.37 -32.95 4.14
C ARG A 20 1.34 -34.00 4.56
N ARG A 21 1.74 -35.26 4.81
CA ARG A 21 0.82 -36.30 5.33
C ARG A 21 0.69 -36.31 6.86
N ALA A 22 1.65 -35.72 7.58
CA ALA A 22 1.58 -35.61 9.05
C ALA A 22 0.59 -34.52 9.52
N MET A 23 0.47 -33.39 8.81
CA MET A 23 -0.43 -32.30 9.22
C MET A 23 -1.93 -32.56 8.97
N ARG A 24 -2.30 -33.52 8.12
CA ARG A 24 -3.73 -33.81 7.83
C ARG A 24 -4.38 -34.85 8.74
N ARG A 25 -3.64 -35.47 9.66
CA ARG A 25 -4.18 -36.46 10.62
C ARG A 25 -4.36 -35.94 12.05
N GLY A 26 -4.12 -34.65 12.31
CA GLY A 26 -4.22 -34.05 13.66
C GLY A 26 -5.49 -33.23 13.94
N MET A 27 -6.46 -33.12 13.02
CA MET A 27 -7.66 -32.30 13.18
C MET A 27 -8.98 -33.09 13.15
N ALA A 28 -8.94 -34.37 13.53
CA ALA A 28 -10.13 -35.23 13.57
C ALA A 28 -10.08 -36.19 14.78
N ALA A 29 -9.87 -35.65 15.98
CA ALA A 29 -10.10 -36.35 17.24
C ALA A 29 -10.07 -35.33 18.38
N CYS A 30 -11.23 -34.76 18.72
CA CYS A 30 -11.58 -34.20 20.03
C CYS A 30 -13.01 -33.63 19.93
N ILE A 31 -13.98 -34.52 19.76
CA ILE A 31 -15.37 -34.28 20.14
C ILE A 31 -15.76 -35.47 21.04
N VAL A 32 -16.42 -35.13 22.14
CA VAL A 32 -17.10 -35.96 23.16
C VAL A 32 -16.38 -36.12 24.51
N ALA A 33 -17.04 -35.56 25.53
CA ALA A 33 -17.02 -35.85 26.97
C ALA A 33 -16.18 -34.95 27.91
N ALA A 34 -16.78 -33.83 28.35
CA ALA A 34 -16.77 -33.35 29.74
C ALA A 34 -17.87 -32.27 29.85
N ALA A 35 -19.06 -32.61 30.37
CA ALA A 35 -19.44 -32.52 31.78
C ALA A 35 -20.07 -31.16 32.13
N VAL A 36 -21.32 -31.28 32.58
CA VAL A 36 -22.26 -30.27 33.09
C VAL A 36 -21.74 -29.64 34.40
N THR A 37 -22.27 -28.44 34.74
CA THR A 37 -22.01 -27.53 35.90
C THR A 37 -20.92 -26.47 35.65
N GLY A 38 -21.09 -25.17 35.87
CA GLY A 38 -22.18 -24.31 36.33
C GLY A 38 -21.62 -22.89 36.63
N LEU A 39 -22.51 -21.88 36.69
CA LEU A 39 -22.37 -20.56 37.35
C LEU A 39 -21.47 -19.50 36.68
N THR A 40 -22.03 -18.55 35.92
CA THR A 40 -22.57 -17.20 36.31
C THR A 40 -21.51 -16.11 36.50
N ALA A 41 -21.42 -15.19 35.53
CA ALA A 41 -21.31 -13.73 35.71
C ALA A 41 -21.17 -13.05 34.33
N GLY A 42 -22.26 -13.02 33.56
CA GLY A 42 -22.37 -12.15 32.39
C GLY A 42 -22.95 -10.82 32.81
N SER A 43 -22.25 -9.73 32.54
CA SER A 43 -22.78 -8.36 32.65
C SER A 43 -23.93 -8.19 31.67
N ALA A 44 -25.14 -8.33 32.19
CA ALA A 44 -26.38 -8.00 31.51
C ALA A 44 -26.40 -6.49 31.21
N GLN A 45 -25.95 -6.10 30.02
CA GLN A 45 -26.46 -4.87 29.43
C GLN A 45 -27.90 -5.14 29.01
N ALA A 46 -28.82 -4.57 29.78
CA ALA A 46 -30.24 -4.59 29.55
C ALA A 46 -30.55 -3.98 28.17
N GLN A 47 -30.66 -4.82 27.15
CA GLN A 47 -31.41 -4.46 25.95
C GLN A 47 -32.89 -4.54 26.32
N SER A 48 -33.44 -3.39 26.73
CA SER A 48 -34.88 -3.20 26.86
C SER A 48 -35.50 -3.25 25.46
N ILE A 49 -35.82 -4.45 24.99
CA ILE A 49 -36.73 -4.66 23.86
C ILE A 49 -38.13 -4.48 24.46
N VAL A 50 -38.65 -3.25 24.37
CA VAL A 50 -40.07 -2.98 24.62
C VAL A 50 -40.85 -3.60 23.47
N THR A 51 -41.23 -4.87 23.61
CA THR A 51 -42.34 -5.45 22.86
C THR A 51 -43.63 -4.80 23.35
N LEU A 52 -44.03 -3.70 22.72
CA LEU A 52 -45.39 -3.18 22.79
C LEU A 52 -46.31 -4.20 22.09
N GLY A 53 -46.78 -5.16 22.88
CA GLY A 53 -47.99 -5.89 22.55
C GLY A 53 -49.18 -4.99 22.82
N ASP A 54 -49.80 -4.48 21.77
CA ASP A 54 -51.26 -4.40 21.72
C ASP A 54 -51.74 -4.21 20.29
N LYS A 55 -52.80 -4.95 19.93
CA LYS A 55 -53.33 -5.05 18.56
C LYS A 55 -54.18 -3.85 18.14
N ASP A 56 -54.46 -2.90 19.04
CA ASP A 56 -55.27 -1.72 18.76
C ASP A 56 -54.67 -0.48 19.44
N GLY A 57 -53.53 -0.01 18.91
CA GLY A 57 -52.99 1.29 19.30
C GLY A 57 -53.92 2.42 18.87
N PRO A 58 -54.08 3.49 19.67
CA PRO A 58 -54.93 4.63 19.32
C PRO A 58 -54.54 5.19 17.95
N SER A 59 -55.49 5.14 17.02
CA SER A 59 -55.31 5.66 15.67
C SER A 59 -55.10 7.16 15.74
N SER A 60 -53.92 7.62 15.32
CA SER A 60 -53.41 9.00 15.35
C SER A 60 -54.22 10.04 14.54
N ARG A 61 -55.50 9.81 14.24
CA ARG A 61 -56.26 10.65 13.30
C ARG A 61 -56.70 12.01 13.85
N ASP A 62 -56.70 12.23 15.17
CA ASP A 62 -57.38 13.40 15.74
C ASP A 62 -56.48 14.47 16.36
N ASN A 63 -55.15 14.30 16.41
CA ASN A 63 -54.23 15.36 16.86
C ASN A 63 -53.71 16.19 15.68
N ALA A 64 -54.62 16.90 15.01
CA ALA A 64 -54.36 17.79 13.88
C ALA A 64 -53.55 19.07 14.22
N GLY A 65 -53.01 19.18 15.44
CA GLY A 65 -52.26 20.35 15.93
C GLY A 65 -50.80 20.12 16.29
N SER A 66 -50.29 18.87 16.28
CA SER A 66 -48.89 18.60 16.64
C SER A 66 -48.04 18.42 15.40
N CYS A 67 -46.98 19.21 15.31
CA CYS A 67 -45.95 19.20 14.28
C CYS A 67 -45.69 17.86 13.55
N GLY A 68 -45.73 17.92 12.23
CA GLY A 68 -45.26 16.87 11.33
C GLY A 68 -46.09 15.60 11.33
N SER A 69 -46.77 15.30 10.22
CA SER A 69 -47.56 14.06 10.12
C SER A 69 -46.62 12.86 9.94
N ALA A 70 -46.59 11.96 10.93
CA ALA A 70 -45.89 10.69 10.83
C ALA A 70 -46.24 9.91 9.55
N ALA A 71 -47.51 10.00 9.10
CA ALA A 71 -47.97 9.46 7.82
C ALA A 71 -47.15 9.96 6.61
N ARG A 72 -46.95 11.28 6.45
CA ARG A 72 -46.15 11.82 5.34
C ARG A 72 -44.68 11.40 5.43
N TYR A 73 -44.13 11.31 6.63
CA TYR A 73 -42.76 10.83 6.79
C TYR A 73 -42.66 9.34 6.41
N HIS A 74 -43.63 8.51 6.83
CA HIS A 74 -43.72 7.11 6.44
C HIS A 74 -43.81 6.95 4.91
N ASP A 75 -44.67 7.72 4.24
CA ASP A 75 -44.79 7.70 2.77
C ASP A 75 -43.48 8.10 2.09
N ALA A 76 -42.76 9.09 2.64
CA ALA A 76 -41.44 9.49 2.16
C ALA A 76 -40.40 8.38 2.35
N LEU A 77 -40.42 7.66 3.48
CA LEU A 77 -39.53 6.51 3.70
C LEU A 77 -39.80 5.38 2.70
N ALA A 78 -41.07 5.11 2.37
CA ALA A 78 -41.42 4.14 1.34
C ALA A 78 -40.86 4.55 -0.04
N ALA A 79 -40.99 5.83 -0.42
CA ALA A 79 -40.42 6.33 -1.66
C ALA A 79 -38.87 6.20 -1.71
N ILE A 80 -38.18 6.49 -0.61
CA ILE A 80 -36.73 6.30 -0.48
C ILE A 80 -36.34 4.82 -0.59
N ALA A 81 -37.18 3.91 -0.05
CA ALA A 81 -36.97 2.47 -0.16
C ALA A 81 -37.01 1.98 -1.62
N ASP A 82 -37.86 2.58 -2.45
CA ASP A 82 -38.02 2.19 -3.85
C ASP A 82 -36.92 2.78 -4.75
N THR A 83 -36.33 3.91 -4.38
CA THR A 83 -35.28 4.58 -5.16
C THR A 83 -33.88 4.33 -4.60
N GLU A 84 -33.50 5.03 -3.54
CA GLU A 84 -32.13 5.07 -3.00
C GLU A 84 -31.68 3.72 -2.43
N TYR A 85 -32.58 3.00 -1.74
CA TYR A 85 -32.22 1.70 -1.18
C TYR A 85 -31.99 0.64 -2.27
N ASN A 86 -32.73 0.71 -3.38
CA ASN A 86 -32.46 -0.15 -4.53
C ASN A 86 -31.12 0.19 -5.20
N ALA A 87 -30.69 1.45 -5.18
CA ALA A 87 -29.35 1.82 -5.64
C ALA A 87 -28.24 1.15 -4.80
N ILE A 88 -28.42 0.97 -3.49
CA ILE A 88 -27.47 0.21 -2.65
C ILE A 88 -27.35 -1.24 -3.14
N LYS A 89 -28.48 -1.89 -3.46
CA LYS A 89 -28.48 -3.29 -3.96
C LYS A 89 -27.75 -3.40 -5.30
N THR A 90 -28.06 -2.51 -6.25
CA THR A 90 -27.39 -2.46 -7.55
C THR A 90 -25.90 -2.21 -7.39
N ALA A 91 -25.51 -1.26 -6.54
CA ALA A 91 -24.11 -0.98 -6.22
C ALA A 91 -23.39 -2.21 -5.64
N ARG A 92 -24.05 -2.98 -4.74
CA ARG A 92 -23.48 -4.22 -4.17
C ARG A 92 -23.27 -5.30 -5.22
N GLN A 93 -24.19 -5.43 -6.18
CA GLN A 93 -24.06 -6.39 -7.28
C GLN A 93 -22.89 -6.03 -8.19
N ASN A 94 -22.74 -4.74 -8.52
CA ASN A 94 -21.69 -4.26 -9.43
C ASN A 94 -20.30 -4.25 -8.78
N ALA A 95 -20.21 -3.93 -7.49
CA ALA A 95 -18.95 -3.83 -6.75
C ALA A 95 -18.18 -5.16 -6.63
N GLY A 96 -18.85 -6.30 -6.91
CA GLY A 96 -18.26 -7.63 -6.78
C GLY A 96 -17.34 -8.03 -7.94
N ASN A 97 -17.38 -7.31 -9.05
CA ASN A 97 -16.65 -7.69 -10.26
C ASN A 97 -15.17 -7.35 -10.10
N PRO A 98 -14.26 -8.35 -10.10
CA PRO A 98 -12.83 -8.10 -10.08
C PRO A 98 -12.41 -7.47 -11.41
N ASP A 99 -11.43 -6.57 -11.37
CA ASP A 99 -10.78 -6.08 -12.57
C ASP A 99 -10.05 -7.26 -13.26
N PRO A 100 -10.47 -7.69 -14.47
CA PRO A 100 -9.85 -8.80 -15.17
C PRO A 100 -8.40 -8.49 -15.58
N ALA A 101 -8.02 -7.21 -15.68
CA ALA A 101 -6.68 -6.79 -16.07
C ALA A 101 -5.61 -7.02 -15.01
N LEU A 102 -6.05 -7.19 -13.77
CA LEU A 102 -5.13 -7.30 -12.66
C LEU A 102 -4.69 -8.75 -12.42
N PRO A 103 -3.37 -9.00 -12.31
CA PRO A 103 -2.84 -10.34 -12.11
C PRO A 103 -3.15 -10.96 -10.73
N GLY A 104 -3.80 -10.23 -9.82
CA GLY A 104 -4.10 -10.70 -8.46
C GLY A 104 -2.92 -10.59 -7.47
N ARG A 105 -1.82 -9.97 -7.89
CA ARG A 105 -0.60 -9.73 -7.10
C ARG A 105 0.23 -8.66 -7.79
N LEU A 106 1.24 -8.13 -7.11
CA LEU A 106 2.22 -7.26 -7.77
C LEU A 106 3.03 -8.07 -8.82
N VAL A 107 3.27 -7.49 -9.99
CA VAL A 107 4.10 -8.00 -11.08
C VAL A 107 5.55 -8.06 -10.61
N PHE A 108 6.01 -7.01 -9.92
CA PHE A 108 7.33 -6.93 -9.31
C PHE A 108 7.23 -7.04 -7.79
N ALA A 109 7.86 -8.08 -7.22
CA ALA A 109 7.95 -8.21 -5.77
C ALA A 109 8.81 -7.05 -5.22
N PRO A 110 8.29 -6.22 -4.29
CA PRO A 110 9.03 -5.11 -3.73
C PRO A 110 10.21 -5.64 -2.91
N ILE A 111 11.38 -5.02 -3.07
CA ILE A 111 12.55 -5.40 -2.27
C ILE A 111 12.36 -4.82 -0.86
N VAL A 112 12.59 -5.67 0.14
CA VAL A 112 12.48 -5.30 1.55
C VAL A 112 13.64 -4.38 1.91
N LEU A 113 13.40 -3.08 1.80
CA LEU A 113 14.25 -2.03 2.33
C LEU A 113 13.57 -1.41 3.56
N PRO A 114 14.33 -0.78 4.47
CA PRO A 114 13.74 0.07 5.49
C PRO A 114 12.82 1.10 4.82
N LYS A 115 11.56 1.12 5.24
CA LYS A 115 10.51 2.01 4.71
C LYS A 115 9.96 2.84 5.84
N THR A 116 9.62 4.08 5.53
CA THR A 116 8.84 4.91 6.46
C THR A 116 7.49 4.26 6.73
N THR A 117 6.82 4.67 7.82
CA THR A 117 5.48 4.16 8.15
C THR A 117 4.50 4.36 7.00
N ASP A 118 4.58 5.50 6.30
CA ASP A 118 3.66 5.85 5.22
C ASP A 118 3.95 5.05 3.94
N GLU A 119 5.22 4.85 3.60
CA GLU A 119 5.63 3.98 2.50
C GLU A 119 5.19 2.53 2.72
N ARG A 120 5.28 2.05 3.97
CA ARG A 120 4.81 0.71 4.33
C ARG A 120 3.29 0.62 4.19
N ARG A 121 2.55 1.64 4.64
CA ARG A 121 1.09 1.71 4.47
C ARG A 121 0.68 1.74 3.00
N ALA A 122 1.36 2.54 2.19
CA ALA A 122 1.13 2.61 0.73
C ALA A 122 1.37 1.25 0.06
N LEU A 123 2.47 0.58 0.39
CA LEU A 123 2.78 -0.75 -0.12
C LEU A 123 1.73 -1.79 0.30
N MET A 124 1.38 -1.86 1.59
CA MET A 124 0.36 -2.80 2.08
C MET A 124 -0.98 -2.58 1.39
N ARG A 125 -1.34 -1.31 1.16
CA ARG A 125 -2.57 -0.93 0.48
C ARG A 125 -2.57 -1.33 -1.00
N ALA A 126 -1.50 -1.04 -1.73
CA ALA A 126 -1.35 -1.49 -3.12
C ALA A 126 -1.36 -3.02 -3.23
N ALA A 127 -0.71 -3.73 -2.32
CA ALA A 127 -0.73 -5.20 -2.29
C ALA A 127 -2.13 -5.78 -1.98
N GLU A 128 -2.94 -5.09 -1.17
CA GLU A 128 -4.34 -5.43 -0.96
C GLU A 128 -5.19 -5.19 -2.22
N LEU A 129 -5.01 -4.05 -2.89
CA LEU A 129 -5.68 -3.74 -4.16
C LEU A 129 -5.30 -4.76 -5.25
N ALA A 130 -4.04 -5.13 -5.34
CA ALA A 130 -3.57 -6.16 -6.26
C ALA A 130 -4.22 -7.51 -5.99
N ARG A 131 -4.23 -7.98 -4.73
CA ARG A 131 -4.86 -9.25 -4.33
C ARG A 131 -6.36 -9.28 -4.56
N SER A 132 -7.01 -8.16 -4.29
CA SER A 132 -8.45 -8.02 -4.46
C SER A 132 -8.86 -7.76 -5.91
N ARG A 133 -7.90 -7.57 -6.83
CA ARG A 133 -8.14 -7.14 -8.21
C ARG A 133 -9.01 -5.90 -8.24
N ASN A 134 -8.58 -4.88 -7.49
CA ASN A 134 -9.26 -3.60 -7.37
C ASN A 134 -10.69 -3.71 -6.85
N ARG A 135 -11.03 -4.71 -6.04
CA ARG A 135 -12.34 -4.69 -5.39
C ARG A 135 -12.35 -3.61 -4.30
N PRO A 136 -13.51 -3.00 -4.03
CA PRO A 136 -13.63 -2.02 -2.94
C PRO A 136 -13.13 -2.59 -1.61
N ASN A 137 -12.51 -1.73 -0.79
CA ASN A 137 -11.92 -2.13 0.50
C ASN A 137 -12.91 -2.86 1.41
N TRP A 138 -14.16 -2.42 1.38
CA TRP A 138 -15.17 -2.99 2.24
C TRP A 138 -15.46 -4.45 1.90
N MET A 139 -15.10 -4.94 0.70
CA MET A 139 -15.21 -6.35 0.33
C MET A 139 -14.03 -7.21 0.79
N THR A 140 -12.85 -6.61 0.94
CA THR A 140 -11.62 -7.34 1.31
C THR A 140 -11.56 -7.62 2.80
N SER A 141 -12.00 -6.65 3.62
CA SER A 141 -12.08 -6.79 5.07
C SER A 141 -13.35 -7.54 5.50
N ARG A 142 -13.20 -8.55 6.37
CA ARG A 142 -14.34 -9.26 6.97
C ARG A 142 -15.20 -8.33 7.83
N ASP A 143 -14.56 -7.45 8.60
CA ASP A 143 -15.24 -6.47 9.47
C ASP A 143 -16.04 -5.48 8.62
N ALA A 144 -15.40 -4.88 7.61
CA ALA A 144 -16.07 -3.91 6.75
C ALA A 144 -17.22 -4.55 5.94
N ARG A 145 -17.08 -5.79 5.46
CA ARG A 145 -18.18 -6.52 4.82
C ARG A 145 -19.37 -6.70 5.76
N TRP A 146 -19.09 -7.07 7.00
CA TRP A 146 -20.13 -7.24 8.02
C TRP A 146 -20.81 -5.90 8.33
N VAL A 147 -20.05 -4.83 8.57
CA VAL A 147 -20.60 -3.50 8.85
C VAL A 147 -21.45 -2.98 7.69
N ILE A 148 -20.97 -3.05 6.44
CA ILE A 148 -21.76 -2.63 5.27
C ILE A 148 -23.02 -3.48 5.11
N GLY A 149 -22.92 -4.79 5.35
CA GLY A 149 -24.07 -5.69 5.37
C GLY A 149 -25.11 -5.28 6.40
N GLU A 150 -24.68 -5.13 7.66
CA GLU A 150 -25.57 -4.77 8.78
C GLU A 150 -26.19 -3.39 8.58
N VAL A 151 -25.42 -2.37 8.17
CA VAL A 151 -25.96 -1.04 7.88
C VAL A 151 -26.97 -1.09 6.73
N SER A 152 -26.70 -1.87 5.68
CA SER A 152 -27.66 -2.05 4.57
C SER A 152 -28.93 -2.76 5.02
N ASP A 153 -28.82 -3.78 5.88
CA ASP A 153 -29.98 -4.53 6.35
C ASP A 153 -30.81 -3.71 7.34
N GLU A 154 -30.17 -2.95 8.23
CA GLU A 154 -30.81 -2.05 9.17
C GLU A 154 -31.53 -0.89 8.45
N LEU A 155 -30.92 -0.30 7.42
CA LEU A 155 -31.60 0.69 6.59
C LEU A 155 -32.82 0.10 5.88
N GLY A 156 -32.72 -1.14 5.40
CA GLY A 156 -33.85 -1.84 4.81
C GLY A 156 -35.00 -2.05 5.81
N ARG A 157 -34.69 -2.37 7.08
CA ARG A 157 -35.68 -2.49 8.16
C ARG A 157 -36.29 -1.13 8.50
N TYR A 158 -35.46 -0.10 8.69
CA TYR A 158 -35.88 1.26 9.04
C TYR A 158 -36.81 1.86 7.98
N LEU A 159 -36.46 1.74 6.69
CA LEU A 159 -37.26 2.27 5.58
C LEU A 159 -38.62 1.56 5.40
N ARG A 160 -38.77 0.33 5.95
CA ARG A 160 -39.98 -0.49 5.85
C ARG A 160 -40.74 -0.60 7.18
N GLN A 161 -40.35 0.21 8.17
CA GLN A 161 -41.05 0.23 9.45
C GLN A 161 -42.49 0.69 9.25
N LYS A 162 -43.42 0.10 10.01
CA LYS A 162 -44.82 0.49 9.96
C LYS A 162 -45.00 1.93 10.44
N GLU A 163 -46.04 2.60 9.95
CA GLU A 163 -46.44 3.89 10.48
C GLU A 163 -46.68 3.80 12.00
N THR A 164 -46.03 4.67 12.76
CA THR A 164 -46.24 4.81 14.20
C THR A 164 -46.21 6.29 14.57
N ALA A 165 -46.87 6.66 15.68
CA ALA A 165 -46.85 8.04 16.18
C ALA A 165 -45.43 8.53 16.57
N TYR A 166 -44.48 7.60 16.78
CA TYR A 166 -43.12 7.91 17.23
C TYR A 166 -42.09 7.92 16.09
N LEU A 167 -42.53 7.77 14.83
CA LEU A 167 -41.66 7.65 13.67
C LEU A 167 -40.68 8.84 13.50
N CYS A 168 -41.11 10.03 13.90
CA CYS A 168 -40.31 11.24 13.84
C CYS A 168 -39.29 11.36 14.99
N GLY A 169 -39.34 10.50 16.01
CA GLY A 169 -38.48 10.55 17.19
C GLY A 169 -37.10 9.92 16.96
N GLY A 170 -36.04 10.56 17.46
CA GLY A 170 -34.70 9.96 17.52
C GLY A 170 -33.96 9.81 16.18
N VAL A 171 -34.55 10.21 15.05
CA VAL A 171 -33.95 10.09 13.71
C VAL A 171 -32.54 10.69 13.62
N PRO A 172 -32.24 11.90 14.14
CA PRO A 172 -30.89 12.45 14.06
C PRO A 172 -29.82 11.58 14.76
N ASN A 173 -30.16 10.98 15.91
CA ASN A 173 -29.25 10.10 16.65
C ASN A 173 -29.01 8.78 15.93
N TYR A 174 -30.06 8.24 15.28
CA TYR A 174 -29.97 7.07 14.42
C TYR A 174 -29.03 7.34 13.24
N LEU A 175 -29.24 8.43 12.50
CA LEU A 175 -28.42 8.81 11.34
C LEU A 175 -26.96 9.05 11.73
N ALA A 176 -26.70 9.77 12.83
CA ALA A 176 -25.36 9.97 13.35
C ALA A 176 -24.66 8.65 13.70
N THR A 177 -25.41 7.65 14.17
CA THR A 177 -24.88 6.32 14.46
C THR A 177 -24.55 5.55 13.19
N MET A 178 -25.42 5.60 12.18
CA MET A 178 -25.17 4.98 10.87
C MET A 178 -23.95 5.60 10.15
N HIS A 179 -23.80 6.93 10.18
CA HIS A 179 -22.60 7.59 9.63
C HIS A 179 -21.31 7.14 10.34
N ARG A 180 -21.34 6.96 11.67
CA ARG A 180 -20.17 6.44 12.41
C ARG A 180 -19.81 5.01 12.00
N TYR A 181 -20.80 4.14 11.81
CA TYR A 181 -20.54 2.79 11.30
C TYR A 181 -19.98 2.81 9.88
N LEU A 182 -20.51 3.67 9.00
CA LEU A 182 -20.00 3.83 7.65
C LEU A 182 -18.58 4.40 7.61
N ALA A 183 -18.28 5.39 8.44
CA ALA A 183 -16.93 5.95 8.55
C ALA A 183 -15.90 4.89 9.00
N ARG A 184 -16.32 3.92 9.83
CA ARG A 184 -15.48 2.78 10.23
C ARG A 184 -15.28 1.77 9.10
N ALA A 185 -16.29 1.54 8.26
CA ALA A 185 -16.22 0.58 7.16
C ALA A 185 -15.60 1.14 5.88
N GLY A 186 -15.76 2.44 5.65
CA GLY A 186 -15.18 3.18 4.54
C GLY A 186 -13.68 3.37 4.73
N SER A 187 -12.94 3.33 3.63
CA SER A 187 -11.57 3.85 3.64
C SER A 187 -11.63 5.37 3.61
N ASP A 188 -10.90 6.04 4.51
CA ASP A 188 -10.66 7.47 4.44
C ASP A 188 -10.02 7.82 3.09
N THR A 189 -10.78 8.46 2.20
CA THR A 189 -10.34 8.87 0.85
C THR A 189 -9.15 9.81 0.93
N GLY A 190 -9.15 10.72 1.92
CA GLY A 190 -8.04 11.63 2.18
C GLY A 190 -6.78 10.88 2.60
N ALA A 191 -6.90 9.83 3.41
CA ALA A 191 -5.78 8.97 3.75
C ALA A 191 -5.21 8.25 2.51
N ILE A 192 -6.05 7.75 1.59
CA ILE A 192 -5.55 7.07 0.40
C ILE A 192 -4.86 8.06 -0.56
N THR A 193 -5.44 9.23 -0.81
CA THR A 193 -4.80 10.28 -1.63
C THR A 193 -3.44 10.68 -1.05
N ARG A 194 -3.31 10.75 0.28
CA ARG A 194 -2.01 10.98 0.93
C ARG A 194 -1.02 9.84 0.66
N LEU A 195 -1.46 8.58 0.72
CA LEU A 195 -0.60 7.44 0.42
C LEU A 195 -0.15 7.42 -1.04
N GLU A 196 -0.99 7.86 -1.97
CA GLU A 196 -0.64 8.01 -3.39
C GLU A 196 0.45 9.06 -3.59
N ILE A 197 0.32 10.24 -2.96
CA ILE A 197 1.34 11.30 -3.00
C ILE A 197 2.67 10.80 -2.43
N VAL A 198 2.64 10.10 -1.28
CA VAL A 198 3.84 9.51 -0.69
C VAL A 198 4.47 8.48 -1.63
N ALA A 199 3.67 7.56 -2.18
CA ALA A 199 4.15 6.56 -3.11
C ALA A 199 4.80 7.18 -4.37
N ALA A 200 4.20 8.24 -4.91
CA ALA A 200 4.73 8.95 -6.07
C ALA A 200 6.05 9.66 -5.75
N ALA A 201 6.17 10.29 -4.58
CA ALA A 201 7.43 10.90 -4.13
C ALA A 201 8.54 9.84 -3.96
N THR A 202 8.23 8.71 -3.30
CA THR A 202 9.17 7.59 -3.14
C THR A 202 9.58 7.00 -4.48
N ALA A 203 8.64 6.80 -5.41
CA ALA A 203 8.92 6.31 -6.76
C ALA A 203 9.82 7.30 -7.53
N SER A 204 9.52 8.60 -7.48
CA SER A 204 10.36 9.64 -8.09
C SER A 204 11.81 9.59 -7.59
N HIS A 205 12.02 9.54 -6.27
CA HIS A 205 13.36 9.42 -5.70
C HIS A 205 14.08 8.14 -6.15
N GLN A 206 13.38 7.01 -6.16
CA GLN A 206 13.95 5.73 -6.58
C GLN A 206 14.34 5.72 -8.06
N ILE A 207 13.52 6.32 -8.94
CA ILE A 207 13.81 6.43 -10.36
C ILE A 207 15.02 7.33 -10.58
N ILE A 208 15.08 8.49 -9.90
CA ILE A 208 16.24 9.40 -10.00
C ILE A 208 17.53 8.69 -9.56
N ALA A 209 17.50 7.97 -8.44
CA ALA A 209 18.64 7.20 -7.96
C ALA A 209 19.08 6.15 -9.00
N THR A 210 18.14 5.34 -9.50
CA THR A 210 18.40 4.31 -10.51
C THR A 210 18.94 4.91 -11.81
N LEU A 211 18.40 6.04 -12.27
CA LEU A 211 18.92 6.75 -13.44
C LEU A 211 20.33 7.34 -13.20
N GLY A 212 20.66 7.69 -11.96
CA GLY A 212 22.01 8.09 -11.56
C GLY A 212 23.00 6.93 -11.63
N ASP A 213 22.62 5.77 -11.11
CA ASP A 213 23.43 4.55 -11.10
C ASP A 213 23.66 3.95 -12.50
N LEU A 214 22.71 4.20 -13.41
CA LEU A 214 22.76 3.79 -14.82
C LEU A 214 23.48 4.79 -15.73
N ARG A 215 23.93 5.95 -15.23
CA ARG A 215 24.66 6.90 -16.08
C ARG A 215 25.88 6.22 -16.69
N PRO A 216 26.13 6.40 -18.00
CA PRO A 216 27.37 5.95 -18.60
C PRO A 216 28.54 6.51 -17.81
N VAL A 217 29.49 5.63 -17.44
CA VAL A 217 30.73 6.08 -16.82
C VAL A 217 31.36 7.07 -17.79
N PRO A 218 31.67 8.32 -17.38
CA PRO A 218 32.30 9.27 -18.26
C PRO A 218 33.57 8.62 -18.80
N LEU A 219 33.69 8.54 -20.12
CA LEU A 219 34.93 8.10 -20.74
C LEU A 219 36.05 8.94 -20.13
N PRO A 220 37.16 8.33 -19.68
CA PRO A 220 38.27 9.10 -19.12
C PRO A 220 38.62 10.17 -20.14
N THR A 221 38.37 11.43 -19.80
CA THR A 221 38.78 12.55 -20.62
C THR A 221 40.27 12.38 -20.79
N ALA A 222 40.75 12.26 -22.04
CA ALA A 222 42.17 12.05 -22.30
C ALA A 222 42.95 13.07 -21.45
N ALA A 223 43.85 12.55 -20.60
CA ALA A 223 44.64 13.41 -19.73
C ALA A 223 45.19 14.55 -20.59
N PRO A 224 45.00 15.83 -20.19
CA PRO A 224 45.44 16.96 -20.99
C PRO A 224 46.89 16.69 -21.37
N ALA A 225 47.18 16.69 -22.67
CA ALA A 225 48.52 16.43 -23.18
C ALA A 225 49.45 17.34 -22.39
N ALA A 226 50.25 16.75 -21.50
CA ALA A 226 51.08 17.51 -20.59
C ALA A 226 51.88 18.48 -21.45
N ARG A 227 51.67 19.79 -21.24
CA ARG A 227 52.63 20.78 -21.70
C ARG A 227 53.97 20.28 -21.21
N GLY A 228 54.94 20.14 -22.11
CA GLY A 228 56.31 19.71 -21.81
C GLY A 228 57.04 20.71 -20.92
N GLN A 229 56.51 20.96 -19.72
CA GLN A 229 57.23 21.59 -18.64
C GLN A 229 58.11 20.51 -18.03
N ALA A 230 59.40 20.61 -18.33
CA ALA A 230 60.43 19.87 -17.64
C ALA A 230 60.31 20.15 -16.14
N ILE A 231 59.63 19.25 -15.42
CA ILE A 231 59.78 19.12 -13.96
C ILE A 231 61.07 18.33 -13.74
N GLY A 232 62.19 18.96 -14.11
CA GLY A 232 63.51 18.58 -13.64
C GLY A 232 63.79 19.33 -12.35
N ASP A 233 64.21 18.59 -11.33
CA ASP A 233 64.98 19.06 -10.17
C ASP A 233 64.30 19.55 -8.88
N ASP A 234 62.97 19.52 -8.73
CA ASP A 234 62.35 19.90 -7.43
C ASP A 234 61.39 18.85 -6.85
N LEU A 235 61.66 17.57 -7.12
CA LEU A 235 61.04 16.46 -6.38
C LEU A 235 61.73 16.34 -5.02
N ARG A 236 61.20 17.04 -4.02
CA ARG A 236 61.54 16.79 -2.61
C ARG A 236 61.41 15.29 -2.30
N PRO A 237 62.40 14.66 -1.65
CA PRO A 237 62.29 13.27 -1.22
C PRO A 237 61.06 13.11 -0.33
N ALA A 238 60.22 12.14 -0.65
CA ALA A 238 59.04 11.78 0.14
C ALA A 238 59.49 11.38 1.55
N MET A 239 59.41 12.32 2.49
CA MET A 239 59.62 12.06 3.90
C MET A 239 58.47 11.19 4.43
N GLY A 240 58.80 9.93 4.70
CA GLY A 240 58.18 9.15 5.77
C GLY A 240 56.75 8.66 5.55
N ILE A 241 56.60 7.59 4.76
CA ILE A 241 55.61 6.57 5.14
C ILE A 241 56.19 5.92 6.40
N VAL A 242 55.85 6.45 7.57
CA VAL A 242 56.10 5.78 8.84
C VAL A 242 55.26 4.51 8.82
N GLU A 243 55.92 3.35 8.69
CA GLU A 243 55.32 2.05 8.93
C GLU A 243 54.62 2.09 10.29
N ARG A 244 53.28 2.07 10.26
CA ARG A 244 52.48 1.88 11.46
C ARG A 244 52.73 0.45 11.91
N PRO A 245 53.30 0.20 13.10
CA PRO A 245 53.50 -1.15 13.59
C PRO A 245 52.13 -1.85 13.68
N ALA A 246 52.09 -3.07 13.15
CA ALA A 246 50.92 -3.93 13.18
C ALA A 246 50.45 -4.12 14.63
N ALA A 247 49.26 -3.60 14.95
CA ALA A 247 48.61 -3.88 16.22
C ALA A 247 48.29 -5.39 16.28
N ALA A 248 48.75 -6.04 17.34
CA ALA A 248 48.46 -7.44 17.64
C ALA A 248 46.94 -7.67 17.74
N PRO A 249 46.45 -8.88 17.41
CA PRO A 249 45.04 -9.23 17.59
C PRO A 249 44.71 -9.27 19.09
N THR A 250 43.83 -8.38 19.53
CA THR A 250 43.14 -8.53 20.81
C THR A 250 42.10 -9.64 20.69
N ASP A 251 42.32 -10.73 21.42
CA ASP A 251 41.32 -11.74 21.75
C ASP A 251 40.18 -11.08 22.53
N THR A 252 39.02 -10.91 21.90
CA THR A 252 37.78 -10.58 22.60
C THR A 252 36.95 -11.85 22.75
N SER A 253 37.30 -12.63 23.77
CA SER A 253 36.38 -13.58 24.39
C SER A 253 35.30 -12.80 25.14
N VAL A 254 34.09 -12.72 24.59
CA VAL A 254 32.90 -12.36 25.36
C VAL A 254 31.87 -13.47 25.21
N THR A 255 31.76 -14.20 26.31
CA THR A 255 30.69 -15.10 26.71
C THR A 255 29.31 -14.50 26.49
N ASN A 256 28.47 -15.23 25.76
CA ASN A 256 27.03 -15.06 25.80
C ASN A 256 26.50 -15.59 27.13
N ASP A 257 25.80 -14.76 27.90
CA ASP A 257 24.83 -15.23 28.88
C ASP A 257 23.52 -14.44 28.70
N PRO A 258 22.35 -15.11 28.59
CA PRO A 258 21.07 -14.47 28.40
C PRO A 258 20.28 -14.41 29.72
N ASN A 259 19.94 -13.20 30.17
CA ASN A 259 18.73 -12.83 30.93
C ASN A 259 19.04 -11.70 31.90
N THR A 260 18.53 -10.50 31.63
CA THR A 260 17.81 -9.75 32.67
C THR A 260 16.91 -8.70 32.02
N VAL A 261 15.64 -8.78 32.38
CA VAL A 261 14.62 -7.75 32.27
C VAL A 261 15.00 -6.67 33.29
N ASP A 262 15.07 -5.39 32.91
CA ASP A 262 14.45 -4.36 33.74
C ASP A 262 14.25 -3.02 33.04
N GLU A 263 13.18 -2.39 33.49
CA GLU A 263 12.53 -1.16 33.15
C GLU A 263 13.21 -0.01 33.89
N THR A 264 13.65 1.07 33.23
CA THR A 264 13.75 2.38 33.91
C THR A 264 13.66 3.56 32.95
N ASP A 265 12.73 4.43 33.35
CA ASP A 265 12.52 5.82 33.03
C ASP A 265 13.78 6.67 33.34
N ALA A 266 14.18 7.57 32.44
CA ALA A 266 15.16 8.62 32.77
C ALA A 266 15.09 9.82 31.81
N THR A 267 14.43 10.86 32.34
CA THR A 267 14.61 12.30 32.14
C THR A 267 15.99 12.72 31.60
N VAL A 268 16.00 13.45 30.48
CA VAL A 268 17.20 14.07 29.89
C VAL A 268 17.38 15.47 30.50
N THR A 269 18.33 15.59 31.42
CA THR A 269 18.86 16.86 31.95
C THR A 269 20.26 17.13 31.41
N GLY A 270 20.58 18.43 31.26
CA GLY A 270 21.68 18.97 30.47
C GLY A 270 23.08 18.53 30.86
N GLY A 271 23.93 18.37 29.84
CA GLY A 271 25.37 18.19 29.94
C GLY A 271 26.11 19.46 29.50
N THR A 272 26.79 20.06 30.46
CA THR A 272 27.69 21.22 30.36
C THR A 272 28.90 20.91 29.48
N SER A 273 29.16 21.76 28.49
CA SER A 273 30.39 21.77 27.69
C SER A 273 31.59 22.23 28.51
N ALA A 274 32.67 21.44 28.51
CA ALA A 274 33.98 21.82 29.03
C ALA A 274 34.75 22.70 28.02
N PRO A 275 35.53 23.70 28.48
CA PRO A 275 36.37 24.52 27.62
C PRO A 275 37.69 23.80 27.30
N HIS A 276 38.06 23.76 26.01
CA HIS A 276 39.37 23.32 25.55
C HIS A 276 40.33 24.52 25.52
N PRO A 277 41.54 24.46 26.13
CA PRO A 277 42.48 25.56 26.11
C PRO A 277 43.21 25.68 24.76
N SER A 278 43.23 26.91 24.25
CA SER A 278 44.06 27.37 23.14
C SER A 278 45.54 27.29 23.49
N ALA A 279 46.33 26.71 22.60
CA ALA A 279 47.78 26.93 22.53
C ALA A 279 48.07 27.60 21.19
N ASP A 280 48.66 28.78 21.29
CA ASP A 280 49.18 29.60 20.20
C ASP A 280 50.29 28.87 19.45
N ASP A 281 50.11 28.66 18.14
CA ASP A 281 51.19 28.32 17.22
C ASP A 281 51.08 29.25 15.99
N PRO A 282 52.00 30.22 15.82
CA PRO A 282 52.03 31.07 14.64
C PRO A 282 52.92 30.46 13.55
N ALA A 283 52.46 30.61 12.30
CA ALA A 283 53.20 30.46 11.04
C ALA A 283 53.26 29.07 10.40
N ALA A 284 52.21 28.75 9.64
CA ALA A 284 52.33 28.45 8.21
C ALA A 284 50.94 28.56 7.55
N THR A 285 50.54 29.78 7.17
CA THR A 285 49.40 29.98 6.28
C THR A 285 49.81 29.48 4.90
N THR A 286 49.72 28.17 4.68
CA THR A 286 49.67 27.61 3.33
C THR A 286 48.34 28.08 2.75
N THR A 287 48.37 29.16 1.97
CA THR A 287 47.26 29.58 1.12
C THR A 287 47.04 28.46 0.11
N ILE A 288 46.23 27.46 0.48
CA ILE A 288 45.69 26.51 -0.49
C ILE A 288 44.91 27.38 -1.46
N PRO A 289 45.25 27.39 -2.76
CA PRO A 289 44.47 28.15 -3.74
C PRO A 289 43.02 27.72 -3.59
N ALA A 290 42.16 28.69 -3.26
CA ALA A 290 40.73 28.46 -3.15
C ALA A 290 40.27 27.76 -4.44
N ASP A 291 39.87 26.49 -4.30
CA ASP A 291 39.30 25.71 -5.39
C ASP A 291 38.15 26.57 -5.96
N PRO A 292 38.24 27.04 -7.22
CA PRO A 292 37.26 27.97 -7.76
C PRO A 292 35.87 27.38 -7.56
N ASP A 293 35.06 28.09 -6.75
CA ASP A 293 33.76 27.66 -6.25
C ASP A 293 33.04 26.76 -7.26
N LEU A 294 33.01 25.44 -6.98
CA LEU A 294 32.23 24.51 -7.76
C LEU A 294 30.78 25.02 -7.76
N PRO A 295 30.15 25.19 -8.94
CA PRO A 295 28.79 25.68 -8.99
C PRO A 295 27.90 24.77 -8.15
N ALA A 296 27.04 25.37 -7.31
CA ALA A 296 26.15 24.63 -6.43
C ALA A 296 25.40 23.56 -7.24
N LEU A 297 25.50 22.29 -6.80
CA LEU A 297 24.86 21.17 -7.50
C LEU A 297 23.35 21.38 -7.48
N THR A 298 22.76 21.67 -8.63
CA THR A 298 21.31 21.78 -8.77
C THR A 298 20.68 20.44 -8.43
N PRO A 299 19.76 20.38 -7.44
CA PRO A 299 19.11 19.12 -7.09
C PRO A 299 18.33 18.59 -8.31
N PRO A 300 18.32 17.26 -8.52
CA PRO A 300 17.61 16.68 -9.65
C PRO A 300 16.12 17.00 -9.55
N LYS A 301 15.53 17.41 -10.69
CA LYS A 301 14.10 17.70 -10.77
C LYS A 301 13.28 16.43 -10.46
N PRO A 302 12.27 16.50 -9.57
CA PRO A 302 11.34 15.39 -9.33
C PRO A 302 10.66 14.90 -10.61
N ILE A 303 10.44 13.60 -10.70
CA ILE A 303 9.76 12.95 -11.83
C ILE A 303 8.26 12.91 -11.51
N ALA A 304 7.45 13.51 -12.39
CA ALA A 304 6.00 13.44 -12.27
C ALA A 304 5.50 12.00 -12.56
N LEU A 305 4.51 11.53 -11.80
CA LEU A 305 4.00 10.15 -11.85
C LEU A 305 2.49 10.08 -11.59
N MET A 306 1.76 11.21 -11.72
CA MET A 306 0.35 11.29 -11.36
C MET A 306 -0.55 10.74 -12.47
N THR A 307 -0.11 10.83 -13.72
CA THR A 307 -0.85 10.32 -14.88
C THR A 307 -0.25 9.01 -15.42
N ASP A 308 -1.03 8.25 -16.19
CA ASP A 308 -0.54 7.04 -16.86
C ASP A 308 0.57 7.34 -17.85
N ALA A 309 0.43 8.42 -18.61
CA ALA A 309 1.43 8.85 -19.57
C ALA A 309 2.79 9.13 -18.89
N GLU A 310 2.77 9.78 -17.72
CA GLU A 310 3.96 10.04 -16.91
C GLU A 310 4.59 8.75 -16.37
N ARG A 311 3.77 7.82 -15.86
CA ARG A 311 4.24 6.51 -15.39
C ARG A 311 4.86 5.68 -16.52
N LEU A 312 4.24 5.67 -17.70
CA LEU A 312 4.78 5.00 -18.90
C LEU A 312 6.09 5.64 -19.36
N ALA A 313 6.14 6.98 -19.46
CA ALA A 313 7.36 7.70 -19.81
C ALA A 313 8.51 7.43 -18.83
N ALA A 314 8.21 7.29 -17.53
CA ALA A 314 9.20 6.91 -16.53
C ALA A 314 9.73 5.48 -16.73
N LEU A 315 8.87 4.51 -17.08
CA LEU A 315 9.29 3.16 -17.42
C LEU A 315 10.18 3.13 -18.67
N ASP A 316 9.78 3.84 -19.72
CA ASP A 316 10.54 3.90 -20.97
C ASP A 316 11.90 4.58 -20.77
N ARG A 317 11.96 5.62 -19.94
CA ARG A 317 13.22 6.29 -19.57
C ARG A 317 14.17 5.36 -18.81
N LEU A 318 13.67 4.54 -17.88
CA LEU A 318 14.49 3.54 -17.19
C LEU A 318 15.03 2.49 -18.17
N VAL A 319 14.19 1.99 -19.08
CA VAL A 319 14.59 1.01 -20.09
C VAL A 319 15.66 1.58 -21.04
N GLU A 320 15.49 2.82 -21.49
CA GLU A 320 16.47 3.52 -22.32
C GLU A 320 17.80 3.73 -21.58
N ALA A 321 17.77 4.10 -20.31
CA ALA A 321 18.98 4.26 -19.51
C ALA A 321 19.77 2.94 -19.37
N VAL A 322 19.08 1.81 -19.18
CA VAL A 322 19.71 0.48 -19.15
C VAL A 322 20.36 0.15 -20.49
N ARG A 323 19.71 0.51 -21.60
CA ARG A 323 20.24 0.31 -22.96
C ARG A 323 21.51 1.11 -23.17
N GLN A 324 21.50 2.39 -22.80
CA GLN A 324 22.66 3.28 -22.90
C GLN A 324 23.81 2.87 -21.98
N ASN A 325 23.52 2.24 -20.83
CA ASN A 325 24.53 1.71 -19.93
C ASN A 325 25.21 0.43 -20.46
N GLY A 326 24.69 -0.19 -21.54
CA GLY A 326 25.22 -1.44 -22.08
C GLY A 326 24.89 -2.68 -21.24
N ALA A 327 23.97 -2.56 -20.28
CA ALA A 327 23.57 -3.66 -19.40
C ALA A 327 22.62 -4.67 -20.08
N LEU A 328 22.04 -4.32 -21.23
CA LEU A 328 21.23 -5.20 -22.07
C LEU A 328 22.14 -6.00 -23.02
N ALA A 329 21.95 -7.31 -23.07
CA ALA A 329 22.58 -8.14 -24.09
C ALA A 329 22.15 -7.66 -25.49
N GLY A 330 23.11 -7.46 -26.40
CA GLY A 330 22.97 -6.66 -27.64
C GLY A 330 21.83 -7.01 -28.60
N ASP A 331 21.23 -8.20 -28.48
CA ASP A 331 20.11 -8.66 -29.31
C ASP A 331 18.80 -8.91 -28.53
N ALA A 332 18.76 -8.53 -27.25
CA ALA A 332 17.55 -8.63 -26.45
C ALA A 332 16.55 -7.55 -26.91
N ALA A 333 15.85 -7.82 -28.01
CA ALA A 333 14.72 -7.04 -28.47
C ALA A 333 13.70 -7.00 -27.33
N ILE A 334 13.63 -5.87 -26.63
CA ILE A 334 12.55 -5.54 -25.70
C ILE A 334 11.33 -5.37 -26.58
N GLY A 335 10.59 -6.47 -26.78
CA GLY A 335 9.67 -6.62 -27.90
C GLY A 335 8.80 -5.39 -28.16
N ASP A 336 9.07 -4.71 -29.27
CA ASP A 336 8.12 -3.87 -29.99
C ASP A 336 7.08 -4.70 -30.76
N THR A 337 7.11 -6.03 -30.60
CA THR A 337 6.20 -6.94 -31.28
C THR A 337 5.17 -7.51 -30.30
N PRO A 338 3.88 -7.14 -30.42
CA PRO A 338 2.82 -8.01 -29.94
C PRO A 338 2.97 -9.32 -30.69
N ASN A 339 2.97 -10.42 -29.93
CA ASN A 339 3.12 -11.78 -30.42
C ASN A 339 1.94 -12.11 -31.37
N ALA A 340 2.11 -11.82 -32.66
CA ALA A 340 1.02 -11.80 -33.65
C ALA A 340 0.64 -13.17 -34.23
N ALA A 341 1.20 -14.28 -33.74
CA ALA A 341 1.04 -15.58 -34.39
C ALA A 341 0.12 -16.59 -33.68
N VAL A 342 -0.32 -16.35 -32.44
CA VAL A 342 -1.22 -17.30 -31.75
C VAL A 342 -2.16 -16.58 -30.77
N ALA A 343 -3.30 -16.06 -31.25
CA ALA A 343 -4.59 -15.99 -30.53
C ALA A 343 -5.50 -14.89 -31.09
N ASN A 344 -6.39 -15.20 -32.04
CA ASN A 344 -7.32 -14.19 -32.56
C ASN A 344 -8.47 -13.84 -31.60
N ASP A 345 -8.79 -14.68 -30.60
CA ASP A 345 -9.82 -14.37 -29.60
C ASP A 345 -9.26 -13.91 -28.24
N ALA A 346 -8.06 -14.36 -27.83
CA ALA A 346 -7.41 -13.82 -26.63
C ALA A 346 -6.81 -12.43 -26.88
N ALA A 347 -6.46 -12.11 -28.14
CA ALA A 347 -5.94 -10.80 -28.51
C ALA A 347 -6.95 -9.66 -28.26
N ALA A 348 -8.24 -9.87 -28.53
CA ALA A 348 -9.28 -8.86 -28.33
C ALA A 348 -9.48 -8.55 -26.83
N ALA A 349 -9.66 -9.57 -25.99
CA ALA A 349 -9.74 -9.39 -24.54
C ALA A 349 -8.46 -8.78 -23.96
N SER A 350 -7.29 -9.12 -24.50
CA SER A 350 -6.02 -8.53 -24.06
C SER A 350 -5.80 -7.09 -24.54
N ARG A 351 -6.49 -6.63 -25.59
CA ARG A 351 -6.48 -5.22 -26.01
C ARG A 351 -7.32 -4.37 -25.07
N ASP A 352 -8.55 -4.79 -24.78
CA ASP A 352 -9.41 -4.10 -23.79
C ASP A 352 -8.74 -4.08 -22.40
N GLU A 353 -8.03 -5.17 -22.04
CA GLU A 353 -7.21 -5.26 -20.82
C GLU A 353 -6.07 -4.23 -20.80
N ALA A 354 -5.33 -4.11 -21.92
CA ALA A 354 -4.23 -3.18 -22.05
C ALA A 354 -4.70 -1.71 -22.10
N GLU A 355 -5.88 -1.45 -22.67
CA GLU A 355 -6.47 -0.12 -22.72
C GLU A 355 -6.91 0.37 -21.33
N SER A 356 -7.42 -0.53 -20.48
CA SER A 356 -7.84 -0.19 -19.11
C SER A 356 -6.68 -0.01 -18.13
N ARG A 357 -5.56 -0.76 -18.28
CA ARG A 357 -4.40 -0.73 -17.37
C ARG A 357 -3.07 -0.74 -18.12
N PRO A 358 -2.74 0.35 -18.86
CA PRO A 358 -1.59 0.37 -19.76
C PRO A 358 -0.25 0.24 -19.01
N VAL A 359 -0.14 0.84 -17.82
CA VAL A 359 1.08 0.76 -16.99
C VAL A 359 1.34 -0.67 -16.52
N ILE A 360 0.31 -1.38 -16.03
CA ILE A 360 0.43 -2.79 -15.60
C ILE A 360 0.76 -3.68 -16.79
N ALA A 361 0.15 -3.45 -17.96
CA ALA A 361 0.48 -4.16 -19.19
C ALA A 361 1.96 -3.97 -19.58
N ARG A 362 2.45 -2.72 -19.55
CA ARG A 362 3.87 -2.41 -19.80
C ARG A 362 4.78 -3.09 -18.78
N LEU A 363 4.46 -3.04 -17.49
CA LEU A 363 5.21 -3.72 -16.42
C LEU A 363 5.27 -5.25 -16.64
N LYS A 364 4.16 -5.89 -17.04
CA LYS A 364 4.14 -7.32 -17.41
C LYS A 364 5.11 -7.60 -18.57
N ALA A 365 5.14 -6.75 -19.59
CA ALA A 365 6.03 -6.88 -20.75
C ALA A 365 7.51 -6.69 -20.39
N LEU A 366 7.83 -5.85 -19.40
CA LEU A 366 9.19 -5.62 -18.92
C LEU A 366 9.71 -6.72 -17.98
N ARG A 367 8.84 -7.63 -17.53
CA ARG A 367 9.19 -8.69 -16.58
C ARG A 367 10.38 -9.58 -17.02
N PRO A 368 10.50 -10.02 -18.29
CA PRO A 368 11.63 -10.84 -18.75
C PRO A 368 12.99 -10.13 -18.70
N LEU A 369 13.03 -8.80 -18.56
CA LEU A 369 14.29 -8.06 -18.47
C LEU A 369 15.06 -8.40 -17.18
N VAL A 370 14.32 -8.59 -16.09
CA VAL A 370 14.89 -8.72 -14.73
C VAL A 370 14.57 -10.05 -14.05
N TYR A 371 13.51 -10.75 -14.48
CA TYR A 371 13.14 -12.07 -13.97
C TYR A 371 13.30 -13.17 -15.03
N GLY A 372 13.42 -14.42 -14.58
CA GLY A 372 13.49 -15.61 -15.42
C GLY A 372 14.78 -16.40 -15.19
N ALA A 373 14.89 -17.56 -15.85
CA ALA A 373 16.11 -18.38 -15.78
C ALA A 373 17.30 -17.72 -16.50
N ARG A 374 17.02 -16.88 -17.50
CA ARG A 374 17.99 -16.11 -18.28
C ARG A 374 17.45 -14.70 -18.50
N PRO A 375 17.51 -13.82 -17.48
CA PRO A 375 17.06 -12.45 -17.63
C PRO A 375 17.97 -11.71 -18.63
N ALA A 376 17.39 -10.78 -19.39
CA ALA A 376 18.13 -10.02 -20.41
C ALA A 376 19.27 -9.18 -19.82
N ILE A 377 19.10 -8.74 -18.57
CA ILE A 377 20.11 -7.99 -17.83
C ILE A 377 20.89 -8.97 -16.95
N GLY A 378 22.17 -9.18 -17.29
CA GLY A 378 23.06 -10.08 -16.53
C GLY A 378 23.48 -9.50 -15.18
N ASP A 379 23.67 -8.18 -15.10
CA ASP A 379 24.09 -7.52 -13.86
C ASP A 379 23.00 -7.62 -12.77
N LEU A 380 23.37 -8.17 -11.61
CA LEU A 380 22.50 -8.32 -10.45
C LEU A 380 22.14 -6.98 -9.80
N ARG A 381 23.07 -6.03 -9.79
CA ARG A 381 22.88 -4.71 -9.19
C ARG A 381 21.83 -3.92 -9.98
N VAL A 382 22.03 -3.79 -11.29
CA VAL A 382 21.09 -3.13 -12.20
C VAL A 382 19.70 -3.78 -12.15
N ARG A 383 19.63 -5.12 -12.15
CA ARG A 383 18.35 -5.83 -11.99
C ARG A 383 17.62 -5.45 -10.70
N ARG A 384 18.34 -5.40 -9.58
CA ARG A 384 17.76 -5.07 -8.27
C ARG A 384 17.19 -3.64 -8.26
N GLU A 385 17.94 -2.67 -8.79
CA GLU A 385 17.53 -1.27 -8.87
C GLU A 385 16.29 -1.08 -9.77
N LEU A 386 16.23 -1.80 -10.90
CA LEU A 386 15.06 -1.80 -11.78
C LEU A 386 13.84 -2.47 -11.16
N ILE A 387 14.00 -3.63 -10.50
CA ILE A 387 12.89 -4.27 -9.78
C ILE A 387 12.32 -3.31 -8.74
N GLN A 388 13.18 -2.60 -8.01
CA GLN A 388 12.74 -1.62 -7.03
C GLN A 388 11.96 -0.48 -7.70
N SER A 389 12.51 0.14 -8.74
CA SER A 389 11.85 1.22 -9.49
C SER A 389 10.51 0.79 -10.08
N PHE A 390 10.47 -0.35 -10.77
CA PHE A 390 9.24 -0.92 -11.34
C PHE A 390 8.19 -1.22 -10.27
N SER A 391 8.59 -1.79 -9.14
CA SER A 391 7.66 -2.05 -8.03
C SER A 391 7.10 -0.75 -7.43
N THR A 392 7.89 0.32 -7.34
CA THR A 392 7.40 1.61 -6.83
C THR A 392 6.43 2.29 -7.79
N ILE A 393 6.68 2.23 -9.10
CA ILE A 393 5.74 2.71 -10.13
C ILE A 393 4.46 1.89 -10.10
N GLU A 394 4.56 0.57 -9.95
CA GLU A 394 3.42 -0.33 -9.82
C GLU A 394 2.54 0.02 -8.60
N ILE A 395 3.14 0.31 -7.45
CA ILE A 395 2.41 0.74 -6.24
C ILE A 395 1.61 2.03 -6.52
N VAL A 396 2.22 3.01 -7.20
CA VAL A 396 1.52 4.25 -7.59
C VAL A 396 0.36 3.94 -8.52
N ASP A 397 0.55 3.07 -9.51
CA ASP A 397 -0.51 2.69 -10.44
C ASP A 397 -1.72 2.06 -9.74
N TYR A 398 -1.50 1.13 -8.80
CA TYR A 398 -2.59 0.53 -8.01
C TYR A 398 -3.33 1.56 -7.18
N LEU A 399 -2.62 2.51 -6.56
CA LEU A 399 -3.24 3.54 -5.75
C LEU A 399 -4.03 4.53 -6.61
N ALA A 400 -3.49 4.97 -7.74
CA ALA A 400 -4.12 5.90 -8.68
C ALA A 400 -5.40 5.32 -9.31
N HIS A 401 -5.37 4.04 -9.67
CA HIS A 401 -6.52 3.34 -10.28
C HIS A 401 -7.44 2.65 -9.29
N ARG A 402 -7.33 2.91 -7.99
CA ARG A 402 -8.28 2.38 -7.00
C ARG A 402 -9.73 2.66 -7.46
N PRO A 403 -10.71 1.80 -7.13
CA PRO A 403 -12.10 2.14 -7.38
C PRO A 403 -12.34 3.48 -6.69
N SER A 404 -12.73 4.48 -7.48
CA SER A 404 -13.19 5.73 -6.89
C SER A 404 -14.36 5.38 -5.98
N ASP A 405 -14.47 6.10 -4.86
CA ASP A 405 -15.76 6.24 -4.19
C ASP A 405 -16.63 7.11 -5.09
N ASP A 406 -16.97 6.57 -6.27
CA ASP A 406 -17.84 7.21 -7.22
C ASP A 406 -19.22 7.36 -6.58
N ALA A 407 -20.04 8.22 -7.19
CA ALA A 407 -21.41 8.37 -6.75
C ALA A 407 -22.14 7.01 -6.74
N ASN A 408 -21.74 6.03 -7.54
CA ASN A 408 -22.42 4.73 -7.61
C ASN A 408 -21.87 3.67 -6.64
N SER A 409 -20.88 4.02 -5.82
CA SER A 409 -20.29 3.10 -4.85
C SER A 409 -21.28 2.77 -3.74
N VAL A 410 -21.12 1.59 -3.12
CA VAL A 410 -21.98 1.18 -2.01
C VAL A 410 -21.97 2.19 -0.85
N PRO A 411 -20.81 2.66 -0.36
CA PRO A 411 -20.79 3.69 0.69
C PRO A 411 -21.47 4.99 0.27
N ALA A 412 -21.30 5.44 -0.98
CA ALA A 412 -21.96 6.64 -1.49
C ALA A 412 -23.49 6.48 -1.59
N ALA A 413 -23.96 5.33 -2.09
CA ALA A 413 -25.39 5.01 -2.14
C ALA A 413 -26.02 4.94 -0.74
N ILE A 414 -25.28 4.40 0.24
CA ILE A 414 -25.73 4.40 1.62
C ILE A 414 -25.80 5.83 2.17
N ASN A 415 -24.77 6.65 1.98
CA ASN A 415 -24.78 8.05 2.42
C ASN A 415 -25.93 8.83 1.79
N ARG A 416 -26.19 8.68 0.48
CA ARG A 416 -27.38 9.28 -0.16
C ARG A 416 -28.69 8.84 0.49
N THR A 417 -28.80 7.57 0.84
CA THR A 417 -30.00 7.05 1.52
C THR A 417 -30.15 7.72 2.90
N LEU A 418 -29.06 7.87 3.66
CA LEU A 418 -29.07 8.58 4.95
C LEU A 418 -29.44 10.06 4.79
N ASP A 419 -28.88 10.74 3.79
CA ASP A 419 -29.17 12.14 3.48
C ASP A 419 -30.64 12.32 3.04
N ALA A 420 -31.18 11.39 2.25
CA ALA A 420 -32.58 11.39 1.86
C ALA A 420 -33.51 11.18 3.06
N ILE A 421 -33.15 10.28 4.00
CA ILE A 421 -33.89 10.10 5.26
C ILE A 421 -33.84 11.39 6.10
N ALA A 422 -32.68 12.05 6.18
CA ALA A 422 -32.52 13.31 6.90
C ALA A 422 -33.39 14.42 6.29
N ALA A 423 -33.39 14.55 4.97
CA ALA A 423 -34.19 15.54 4.25
C ALA A 423 -35.70 15.27 4.41
N ALA A 424 -36.13 14.01 4.29
CA ALA A 424 -37.51 13.62 4.51
C ALA A 424 -37.96 13.87 5.95
N HIS A 425 -37.07 13.65 6.93
CA HIS A 425 -37.34 13.96 8.34
C HIS A 425 -37.49 15.47 8.55
N ALA A 426 -36.55 16.28 8.06
CA ALA A 426 -36.63 17.73 8.17
C ALA A 426 -37.90 18.30 7.51
N ALA A 427 -38.31 17.77 6.36
CA ALA A 427 -39.48 18.21 5.63
C ALA A 427 -40.81 17.82 6.29
N ASN A 428 -40.90 16.61 6.85
CA ASN A 428 -42.18 16.04 7.29
C ASN A 428 -42.35 16.00 8.81
N CYS A 429 -41.27 16.07 9.59
CA CYS A 429 -41.28 16.01 11.05
C CYS A 429 -40.89 17.34 11.73
N GLY A 430 -40.47 18.35 10.96
CA GLY A 430 -40.12 19.66 11.50
C GLY A 430 -41.36 20.42 12.00
N CYS A 431 -41.41 20.72 13.30
CA CYS A 431 -42.16 21.87 13.80
C CYS A 431 -41.52 23.14 13.21
N ARG A 432 -41.98 23.66 12.08
CA ARG A 432 -41.75 25.09 11.81
C ARG A 432 -42.56 25.83 12.84
N GLY A 433 -41.91 26.26 13.93
CA GLY A 433 -42.51 27.12 14.93
C GLY A 433 -43.09 28.35 14.23
N ASN A 434 -44.41 28.51 14.35
CA ASN A 434 -45.04 29.82 14.28
C ASN A 434 -44.97 30.43 15.67
#